data_AF-T0Z788-F1
#
_entry.id   AF-T0Z788-F1
#
_cell.length_a   1.000
_cell.length_b   1.000
_cell.length_c   1.000
_cell.angle_alpha   90.00
_cell.angle_beta   90.00
_cell.angle_gamma   90.00
#
_symmetry.space_group_name_H-M   'P 1'
#
loop_
_entity.id
_entity.type
_entity.pdbx_description
1 polymer ?
#
loop_
_entity_poly.entity_id
_entity_poly.type
_entity_poly.pdbx_seq_one_letter_code
_entity_poly.pdbx_strand_id
1 'polypeptide(L)'
;MLPQFAALEVPDADNREGKDETVRGQYAGTHHSRGETLRKRRVTRPVRAIFKEIVMAVFVLDRKKTPLMPCSEKRARLLLERKQAVVHKMAPFTIRLKERVGGEIQPVRLKLDPGSKTTGISLVQEEDAVSPETGETKKTAHVLFLGELEHRGRRIRDRLSARRAFRRRRRSKLRHRKPRFDNRTRPEGWLPPSLQHRVDTTMAWVNRLRLLAPVVAISQELVRFDLQKMENPEIEGREYQQGTLFGTEIREYLLEKWGRSCA
;
A
#
# COMPACT_ATOMS: atom_id res chain seq x y z
N MET A 1 -5.90 23.28 -54.54
CA MET A 1 -4.95 22.18 -54.27
C MET A 1 -4.44 22.34 -52.86
N LEU A 2 -4.88 21.46 -51.97
CA LEU A 2 -4.42 21.35 -50.58
C LEU A 2 -3.68 20.01 -50.46
N PRO A 3 -2.51 19.93 -49.80
CA PRO A 3 -1.77 18.68 -49.71
C PRO A 3 -2.49 17.70 -48.78
N GLN A 4 -2.72 16.49 -49.30
CA GLN A 4 -3.22 15.34 -48.55
C GLN A 4 -2.17 14.91 -47.53
N PHE A 5 -2.55 14.80 -46.26
CA PHE A 5 -1.71 14.19 -45.23
C PHE A 5 -1.72 12.67 -45.39
N ALA A 6 -0.53 12.07 -45.51
CA ALA A 6 -0.33 10.63 -45.57
C ALA A 6 -0.77 9.96 -44.26
N ALA A 7 -1.38 8.77 -44.36
CA ALA A 7 -1.76 7.93 -43.24
C ALA A 7 -0.51 7.47 -42.46
N LEU A 8 -0.49 7.72 -41.15
CA LEU A 8 0.49 7.16 -40.23
C LEU A 8 0.18 5.67 -40.03
N GLU A 9 0.98 4.81 -40.65
CA GLU A 9 1.03 3.39 -40.29
C GLU A 9 1.53 3.23 -38.85
N VAL A 10 0.87 2.35 -38.10
CA VAL A 10 1.20 2.05 -36.70
C VAL A 10 2.26 0.94 -36.70
N PRO A 11 3.48 1.15 -36.19
CA PRO A 11 4.44 0.07 -36.08
C PRO A 11 4.04 -0.89 -34.95
N ASP A 12 4.21 -2.18 -35.22
CA ASP A 12 3.95 -3.30 -34.32
C ASP A 12 4.61 -3.15 -32.94
N ALA A 13 3.84 -3.45 -31.88
CA ALA A 13 4.22 -3.25 -30.49
C ALA A 13 5.10 -4.38 -29.90
N ASP A 14 6.06 -4.90 -30.66
CA ASP A 14 7.00 -5.94 -30.22
C ASP A 14 8.43 -5.38 -30.11
N ASN A 15 8.65 -4.48 -29.15
CA ASN A 15 10.01 -4.13 -28.74
C ASN A 15 10.53 -5.16 -27.72
N ARG A 16 11.27 -6.15 -28.24
CA ARG A 16 12.24 -6.93 -27.47
C ARG A 16 13.43 -6.02 -27.14
N GLU A 17 13.48 -5.46 -25.94
CA GLU A 17 14.75 -5.01 -25.35
C GLU A 17 14.62 -4.86 -23.83
N GLY A 18 14.86 -5.95 -23.12
CA GLY A 18 15.32 -5.89 -21.74
C GLY A 18 16.83 -5.70 -21.76
N LYS A 19 17.33 -4.61 -21.16
CA LYS A 19 18.75 -4.43 -20.87
C LYS A 19 18.89 -3.87 -19.45
N ASP A 20 19.09 -4.79 -18.51
CA ASP A 20 19.79 -4.52 -17.26
C ASP A 20 21.29 -4.60 -17.58
N GLU A 21 21.97 -3.46 -17.73
CA GLU A 21 23.44 -3.44 -17.84
C GLU A 21 24.04 -2.36 -16.94
N THR A 22 24.71 -2.85 -15.90
CA THR A 22 25.72 -2.16 -15.11
C THR A 22 26.92 -1.80 -15.98
N VAL A 23 27.22 -0.51 -16.13
CA VAL A 23 28.53 -0.06 -16.63
C VAL A 23 29.17 0.90 -15.63
N ARG A 24 30.29 0.45 -15.06
CA ARG A 24 31.31 1.27 -14.41
C ARG A 24 32.03 2.09 -15.50
N GLY A 25 32.27 3.37 -15.25
CA GLY A 25 33.19 4.21 -16.02
C GLY A 25 33.61 5.41 -15.18
N GLN A 26 34.91 5.54 -14.94
CA GLN A 26 35.54 6.59 -14.14
C GLN A 26 36.06 7.76 -15.02
N TYR A 27 36.20 8.92 -14.36
CA TYR A 27 37.13 10.05 -14.56
C TYR A 27 36.75 11.31 -15.38
N ALA A 28 36.98 12.42 -14.65
CA ALA A 28 37.50 13.76 -15.01
C ALA A 28 36.57 14.83 -15.59
N GLY A 29 36.64 16.03 -14.97
CA GLY A 29 36.14 17.28 -15.56
C GLY A 29 35.57 18.29 -14.56
N THR A 30 36.43 19.00 -13.83
CA THR A 30 36.11 20.26 -13.13
C THR A 30 35.76 21.35 -14.13
N HIS A 31 34.53 21.87 -14.12
CA HIS A 31 34.23 23.24 -14.55
C HIS A 31 33.02 23.80 -13.78
N HIS A 32 33.26 24.95 -13.14
CA HIS A 32 32.24 25.79 -12.52
C HIS A 32 31.49 26.56 -13.61
N SER A 33 30.19 26.33 -13.73
CA SER A 33 29.28 27.32 -14.34
C SER A 33 27.92 27.31 -13.62
N ARG A 34 27.51 28.51 -13.21
CA ARG A 34 26.15 28.82 -12.73
C ARG A 34 25.19 28.63 -13.90
N GLY A 35 24.39 27.56 -13.85
CA GLY A 35 23.30 27.31 -14.78
C GLY A 35 22.05 26.89 -14.01
N GLU A 36 20.92 27.49 -14.39
CA GLU A 36 19.61 27.30 -13.79
C GLU A 36 19.24 25.83 -13.61
N THR A 37 18.79 25.48 -12.40
CA THR A 37 18.38 24.11 -12.10
C THR A 37 17.01 23.84 -12.69
N LEU A 38 16.99 23.32 -13.93
CA LEU A 38 15.86 22.54 -14.44
C LEU A 38 15.49 21.50 -13.38
N ARG A 39 14.29 21.64 -12.79
CA ARG A 39 13.75 20.69 -11.82
C ARG A 39 13.71 19.30 -12.45
N LYS A 40 14.73 18.47 -12.20
CA LYS A 40 14.65 17.02 -12.42
C LYS A 40 13.38 16.53 -11.72
N ARG A 41 12.36 16.17 -12.50
CA ARG A 41 11.23 15.38 -12.04
C ARG A 41 11.83 14.12 -11.42
N ARG A 42 11.88 14.06 -10.10
CA ARG A 42 12.22 12.83 -9.39
C ARG A 42 11.05 11.90 -9.63
N VAL A 43 11.19 11.02 -10.61
CA VAL A 43 10.36 9.83 -10.70
C VAL A 43 10.63 9.07 -9.41
N THR A 44 9.72 9.20 -8.45
CA THR A 44 9.77 8.38 -7.24
C THR A 44 9.71 6.94 -7.72
N ARG A 45 10.76 6.17 -7.45
CA ARG A 45 10.78 4.72 -7.70
C ARG A 45 9.42 4.14 -7.27
N PRO A 46 8.78 3.26 -8.07
CA PRO A 46 7.56 2.61 -7.64
C PRO A 46 7.81 2.02 -6.26
N VAL A 47 6.85 2.22 -5.36
CA VAL A 47 6.91 1.70 -3.99
C VAL A 47 7.03 0.17 -4.11
N ARG A 48 8.25 -0.35 -4.02
CA ARG A 48 8.50 -1.78 -3.85
C ARG A 48 8.02 -2.12 -2.45
N ALA A 49 6.79 -2.61 -2.38
CA ALA A 49 6.31 -3.35 -1.24
C ALA A 49 7.11 -4.65 -1.16
N ILE A 50 7.58 -4.97 0.04
CA ILE A 50 8.28 -6.22 0.34
C ILE A 50 7.20 -7.15 0.89
N PHE A 51 6.96 -8.27 0.20
CA PHE A 51 6.06 -9.33 0.66
C PHE A 51 6.90 -10.33 1.43
N LYS A 52 6.48 -10.66 2.64
CA LYS A 52 7.23 -11.52 3.54
C LYS A 52 6.91 -13.02 3.38
N GLU A 53 5.69 -13.34 2.96
CA GLU A 53 5.23 -14.72 2.70
C GLU A 53 4.10 -14.71 1.67
N ILE A 54 4.13 -15.66 0.72
CA ILE A 54 3.10 -15.83 -0.32
C ILE A 54 2.75 -17.31 -0.40
N VAL A 55 1.50 -17.67 -0.12
CA VAL A 55 0.91 -18.92 -0.62
C VAL A 55 0.48 -18.62 -2.06
N MET A 56 1.18 -19.21 -3.03
CA MET A 56 1.24 -18.69 -4.40
C MET A 56 0.24 -19.35 -5.35
N ALA A 57 -0.86 -18.67 -5.64
CA ALA A 57 -1.48 -18.77 -6.96
C ALA A 57 -0.82 -17.76 -7.91
N VAL A 58 -0.59 -18.19 -9.15
CA VAL A 58 -0.10 -17.36 -10.24
C VAL A 58 -1.28 -16.67 -10.89
N PHE A 59 -1.23 -15.35 -11.02
CA PHE A 59 -2.28 -14.59 -11.70
C PHE A 59 -2.24 -14.87 -13.20
N VAL A 60 -3.43 -15.02 -13.80
CA VAL A 60 -3.57 -15.35 -15.22
C VAL A 60 -4.40 -14.30 -15.92
N LEU A 61 -3.87 -13.77 -17.01
CA LEU A 61 -4.60 -12.89 -17.91
C LEU A 61 -4.87 -13.60 -19.24
N ASP A 62 -5.97 -13.25 -19.89
CA ASP A 62 -6.25 -13.67 -21.26
C ASP A 62 -5.40 -12.87 -22.28
N ARG A 63 -5.52 -13.19 -23.57
CA ARG A 63 -4.81 -12.49 -24.65
C ARG A 63 -5.04 -10.96 -24.63
N LYS A 64 -6.26 -10.53 -24.28
CA LYS A 64 -6.72 -9.13 -24.20
C LYS A 64 -6.39 -8.45 -22.86
N LYS A 65 -5.65 -9.14 -21.96
CA LYS A 65 -5.28 -8.67 -20.61
C LYS A 65 -6.47 -8.58 -19.63
N THR A 66 -7.54 -9.31 -19.91
CA THR A 66 -8.67 -9.50 -18.99
C THR A 66 -8.29 -10.53 -17.93
N PRO A 67 -8.59 -10.29 -16.64
CA PRO A 67 -8.26 -11.24 -15.57
C PRO A 67 -9.07 -12.54 -15.69
N LEU A 68 -8.38 -13.67 -15.54
CA LEU A 68 -8.95 -15.00 -15.39
C LEU A 68 -8.71 -15.51 -13.95
N MET A 69 -9.22 -16.70 -13.64
CA MET A 69 -8.91 -17.34 -12.35
C MET A 69 -7.40 -17.60 -12.21
N PRO A 70 -6.80 -17.26 -11.06
CA PRO A 70 -5.43 -17.66 -10.74
C PRO A 70 -5.25 -19.18 -10.83
N CYS A 71 -4.04 -19.63 -11.14
CA CYS A 71 -3.71 -21.05 -11.22
C CYS A 71 -2.55 -21.45 -10.32
N SER A 72 -2.38 -22.75 -10.08
CA SER A 72 -1.20 -23.26 -9.38
C SER A 72 0.09 -22.98 -10.16
N GLU A 73 1.20 -22.87 -9.44
CA GLU A 73 2.54 -22.69 -10.01
C GLU A 73 2.88 -23.80 -11.01
N LYS A 74 2.53 -25.05 -10.69
CA LYS A 74 2.70 -26.20 -11.59
C LYS A 74 2.03 -25.96 -12.93
N ARG A 75 0.78 -25.47 -12.93
CA ARG A 75 0.05 -25.18 -14.17
C ARG A 75 0.67 -24.00 -14.92
N ALA A 76 1.06 -22.94 -14.22
CA ALA A 76 1.73 -21.79 -14.82
C ALA A 76 3.04 -22.18 -15.51
N ARG A 77 3.87 -23.00 -14.85
CA ARG A 77 5.11 -23.53 -15.40
C ARG A 77 4.87 -24.35 -16.67
N LEU A 78 3.93 -25.29 -16.65
CA LEU A 78 3.59 -26.09 -17.83
C LEU A 78 3.12 -25.23 -19.01
N LEU A 79 2.31 -24.18 -18.75
CA LEU A 79 1.86 -23.24 -19.78
C LEU A 79 3.02 -22.44 -20.40
N LEU A 80 4.02 -22.08 -19.59
CA LEU A 80 5.22 -21.38 -20.05
C LEU A 80 6.16 -22.31 -20.83
N GLU A 81 6.43 -23.52 -20.32
CA GLU A 81 7.26 -24.54 -20.99
C GLU A 81 6.69 -24.91 -22.37
N ARG A 82 5.36 -25.06 -22.46
CA ARG A 82 4.65 -25.31 -23.72
C ARG A 82 4.49 -24.08 -24.61
N LYS A 83 5.05 -22.94 -24.22
CA LYS A 83 4.96 -21.64 -24.94
C LYS A 83 3.52 -21.16 -25.18
N GLN A 84 2.54 -21.64 -24.41
CA GLN A 84 1.12 -21.23 -24.49
C GLN A 84 0.83 -19.95 -23.70
N ALA A 85 1.72 -19.60 -22.77
CA ALA A 85 1.68 -18.36 -22.01
C ALA A 85 2.99 -17.57 -22.14
N VAL A 86 2.96 -16.31 -21.74
CA VAL A 86 4.14 -15.45 -21.56
C VAL A 86 4.11 -14.83 -20.19
N VAL A 87 5.28 -14.52 -19.63
CA VAL A 87 5.36 -13.74 -18.38
C VAL A 87 4.88 -12.32 -18.66
N HIS A 88 3.89 -11.86 -17.89
CA HIS A 88 3.35 -10.51 -17.99
C HIS A 88 3.94 -9.58 -16.92
N LYS A 89 4.06 -10.06 -15.68
CA LYS A 89 4.63 -9.32 -14.54
C LYS A 89 5.33 -10.26 -13.58
N MET A 90 6.37 -9.76 -12.92
CA MET A 90 7.11 -10.51 -11.90
C MET A 90 6.49 -10.39 -10.50
N ALA A 91 5.85 -9.26 -10.17
CA ALA A 91 5.34 -8.98 -8.82
C ALA A 91 3.95 -8.28 -8.84
N PRO A 92 2.88 -8.97 -8.42
CA PRO A 92 2.83 -10.42 -8.19
C PRO A 92 3.07 -11.18 -9.51
N PHE A 93 3.58 -12.41 -9.43
CA PHE A 93 3.90 -13.19 -10.64
C PHE A 93 2.62 -13.44 -11.44
N THR A 94 2.63 -13.01 -12.70
CA THR A 94 1.46 -13.00 -13.58
C THR A 94 1.87 -13.51 -14.95
N ILE A 95 1.11 -14.47 -15.47
CA ILE A 95 1.24 -14.94 -16.85
C ILE A 95 0.08 -14.45 -17.71
N ARG A 96 0.30 -14.34 -19.01
CA ARG A 96 -0.72 -14.03 -20.02
C ARG A 96 -0.80 -15.17 -21.02
N LEU A 97 -2.00 -15.68 -21.26
CA LEU A 97 -2.25 -16.71 -22.27
C LEU A 97 -2.19 -16.08 -23.67
N LYS A 98 -1.59 -16.78 -24.63
CA LYS A 98 -1.39 -16.25 -25.99
C LYS A 98 -2.66 -16.32 -26.84
N GLU A 99 -3.38 -17.42 -26.76
CA GLU A 99 -4.48 -17.73 -27.68
C GLU A 99 -5.86 -17.59 -27.03
N ARG A 100 -5.97 -17.86 -25.74
CA ARG A 100 -7.26 -17.82 -25.02
C ARG A 100 -7.76 -16.38 -24.87
N VAL A 101 -9.04 -16.19 -25.16
CA VAL A 101 -9.81 -14.96 -24.86
C VAL A 101 -10.98 -15.36 -23.97
N GLY A 102 -11.15 -14.67 -22.85
CA GLY A 102 -12.22 -14.97 -21.90
C GLY A 102 -12.13 -16.35 -21.23
N GLY A 103 -13.15 -16.63 -20.43
CA GLY A 103 -13.28 -17.87 -19.67
C GLY A 103 -14.24 -17.71 -18.51
N GLU A 104 -14.67 -18.84 -17.96
CA GLU A 104 -15.44 -18.85 -16.72
C GLU A 104 -14.57 -18.34 -15.57
N ILE A 105 -15.14 -17.41 -14.82
CA ILE A 105 -14.54 -16.79 -13.65
C ILE A 105 -15.48 -16.98 -12.47
N GLN A 106 -14.89 -17.08 -11.29
CA GLN A 106 -15.64 -17.15 -10.05
C GLN A 106 -15.47 -15.81 -9.31
N PRO A 107 -16.49 -15.33 -8.59
CA PRO A 107 -16.38 -14.11 -7.80
C PRO A 107 -15.28 -14.24 -6.74
N VAL A 108 -14.34 -13.29 -6.73
CA VAL A 108 -13.28 -13.23 -5.71
C VAL A 108 -13.50 -12.01 -4.82
N ARG A 109 -13.29 -12.18 -3.51
CA ARG A 109 -13.30 -11.12 -2.52
C ARG A 109 -11.87 -10.78 -2.10
N LEU A 110 -11.57 -9.48 -2.04
CA LEU A 110 -10.33 -8.97 -1.48
C LEU A 110 -10.56 -8.60 -0.01
N LYS A 111 -9.83 -9.22 0.92
CA LYS A 111 -9.86 -8.87 2.34
C LYS A 111 -8.60 -8.10 2.72
N LEU A 112 -8.80 -7.04 3.50
CA LEU A 112 -7.75 -6.16 3.99
C LEU A 112 -7.77 -6.12 5.52
N ASP A 113 -6.61 -6.35 6.13
CA ASP A 113 -6.38 -6.17 7.56
C ASP A 113 -5.34 -5.04 7.76
N PRO A 114 -5.77 -3.79 7.99
CA PRO A 114 -4.88 -2.65 8.10
C PRO A 114 -4.18 -2.54 9.46
N GLY A 115 -2.90 -2.91 9.53
CA GLY A 115 -2.06 -2.70 10.70
C GLY A 115 -1.23 -1.40 10.70
N SER A 116 -0.51 -1.18 11.81
CA SER A 116 0.38 -0.03 11.99
C SER A 116 1.72 -0.16 11.23
N LYS A 117 2.23 -1.39 11.14
CA LYS A 117 3.49 -1.74 10.46
C LYS A 117 3.26 -2.45 9.13
N THR A 118 2.31 -3.37 9.10
CA THR A 118 1.98 -4.21 7.96
C THR A 118 0.48 -4.10 7.67
N THR A 119 0.07 -4.35 6.43
CA THR A 119 -1.33 -4.61 6.09
C THR A 119 -1.43 -6.02 5.53
N GLY A 120 -2.23 -6.87 6.15
CA GLY A 120 -2.59 -8.17 5.60
C GLY A 120 -3.51 -7.99 4.39
N ILE A 121 -3.23 -8.72 3.32
CA ILE A 121 -4.00 -8.71 2.09
C ILE A 121 -4.28 -10.16 1.71
N SER A 122 -5.55 -10.50 1.52
CA SER A 122 -5.92 -11.82 1.01
C SER A 122 -6.94 -11.73 -0.13
N LEU A 123 -6.75 -12.56 -1.15
CA LEU A 123 -7.77 -12.84 -2.15
C LEU A 123 -8.37 -14.20 -1.84
N VAL A 124 -9.68 -14.21 -1.66
CA VAL A 124 -10.43 -15.42 -1.31
C VAL A 124 -11.60 -15.60 -2.25
N GLN A 125 -11.83 -16.84 -2.63
CA GLN A 125 -13.06 -17.30 -3.23
C GLN A 125 -13.93 -17.83 -2.08
N GLU A 126 -15.13 -17.29 -1.95
CA GLU A 126 -16.08 -17.68 -0.91
C GLU A 126 -17.16 -18.56 -1.54
N GLU A 127 -17.39 -19.73 -0.96
CA GLU A 127 -18.45 -20.65 -1.33
C GLU A 127 -19.35 -20.89 -0.13
N ASP A 128 -20.64 -20.65 -0.30
CA ASP A 128 -21.65 -20.93 0.71
C ASP A 128 -22.17 -22.36 0.46
N ALA A 129 -21.70 -23.32 1.26
CA ALA A 129 -22.20 -24.68 1.22
C ALA A 129 -23.38 -24.80 2.19
N VAL A 130 -24.57 -25.09 1.67
CA VAL A 130 -25.74 -25.38 2.51
C VAL A 130 -25.74 -26.88 2.83
N SER A 131 -25.64 -27.22 4.11
CA SER A 131 -25.77 -28.61 4.55
C SER A 131 -27.21 -29.08 4.28
N PRO A 132 -27.44 -30.10 3.43
CA PRO A 132 -28.78 -30.54 3.06
C PRO A 132 -29.60 -31.07 4.26
N GLU A 133 -28.91 -31.53 5.30
CA GLU A 133 -29.50 -32.23 6.44
C GLU A 133 -29.90 -31.29 7.60
N THR A 134 -29.16 -30.19 7.81
CA THR A 134 -29.39 -29.24 8.92
C THR A 134 -29.84 -27.86 8.48
N GLY A 135 -29.80 -27.54 7.17
CA GLY A 135 -30.09 -26.20 6.66
C GLY A 135 -29.03 -25.15 7.05
N GLU A 136 -27.96 -25.56 7.73
CA GLU A 136 -26.87 -24.67 8.13
C GLU A 136 -26.04 -24.26 6.92
N THR A 137 -25.81 -22.96 6.79
CA THR A 137 -24.94 -22.40 5.75
C THR A 137 -23.50 -22.36 6.25
N LYS A 138 -22.65 -23.26 5.76
CA LYS A 138 -21.22 -23.28 6.05
C LYS A 138 -20.47 -22.50 4.98
N LYS A 139 -19.87 -21.37 5.37
CA LYS A 139 -19.01 -20.58 4.49
C LYS A 139 -17.63 -21.20 4.41
N THR A 140 -17.26 -21.69 3.23
CA THR A 140 -15.91 -22.18 2.94
C THR A 140 -15.16 -21.12 2.15
N ALA A 141 -13.95 -20.79 2.58
CA ALA A 141 -13.12 -19.79 1.92
C ALA A 141 -11.86 -20.43 1.35
N HIS A 142 -11.72 -20.42 0.03
CA HIS A 142 -10.52 -20.86 -0.67
C HIS A 142 -9.58 -19.68 -0.88
N VAL A 143 -8.38 -19.77 -0.30
CA VAL A 143 -7.39 -18.71 -0.36
C VAL A 143 -6.60 -18.81 -1.66
N LEU A 144 -6.69 -17.79 -2.51
CA LEU A 144 -5.98 -17.70 -3.79
C LEU A 144 -4.64 -16.98 -3.65
N PHE A 145 -4.60 -15.95 -2.80
CA PHE A 145 -3.40 -15.15 -2.59
C PHE A 145 -3.37 -14.65 -1.16
N LEU A 146 -2.20 -14.75 -0.53
CA LEU A 146 -1.88 -14.09 0.73
C LEU A 146 -0.69 -13.18 0.52
N GLY A 147 -0.73 -12.02 1.16
CA GLY A 147 0.40 -11.13 1.15
C GLY A 147 0.40 -10.14 2.30
N GLU A 148 1.59 -9.89 2.83
CA GLU A 148 1.81 -8.86 3.83
C GLU A 148 2.44 -7.63 3.18
N LEU A 149 1.76 -6.50 3.28
CA LEU A 149 2.25 -5.22 2.80
C LEU A 149 3.00 -4.48 3.90
N GLU A 150 4.33 -4.42 3.84
CA GLU A 150 5.13 -3.63 4.77
C GLU A 150 5.05 -2.11 4.52
N HIS A 151 4.69 -1.36 5.55
CA HIS A 151 4.60 0.09 5.52
C HIS A 151 5.90 0.76 5.97
N ARG A 152 6.26 1.84 5.27
CA ARG A 152 7.42 2.68 5.63
C ARG A 152 7.03 3.86 6.53
N GLY A 153 5.82 3.84 7.08
CA GLY A 153 5.22 4.91 7.88
C GLY A 153 6.08 5.29 9.09
N ARG A 154 6.60 4.29 9.82
CA ARG A 154 7.53 4.50 10.95
C ARG A 154 8.79 5.24 10.52
N ARG A 155 9.43 4.79 9.43
CA ARG A 155 10.63 5.43 8.88
C ARG A 155 10.37 6.87 8.42
N ILE A 156 9.19 7.14 7.85
CA ILE A 156 8.77 8.50 7.47
C ILE A 156 8.64 9.38 8.71
N ARG A 157 7.93 8.89 9.73
CA ARG A 157 7.76 9.56 11.03
C ARG A 157 9.11 9.89 11.65
N ASP A 158 10.01 8.93 11.74
CA ASP A 158 11.31 9.10 12.40
C ASP A 158 12.16 10.14 11.66
N ARG A 159 12.15 10.15 10.32
CA ARG A 159 12.79 11.20 9.51
C ARG A 159 12.15 12.57 9.68
N LEU A 160 10.85 12.67 9.91
CA LEU A 160 10.17 13.93 10.21
C LEU A 160 10.53 14.43 11.60
N SER A 161 10.59 13.54 12.59
CA SER A 161 11.03 13.82 13.96
C SER A 161 12.48 14.31 14.01
N ALA A 162 13.40 13.64 13.31
CA ALA A 162 14.79 14.06 13.20
C ALA A 162 14.90 15.47 12.58
N ARG A 163 14.19 15.73 11.48
CA ARG A 163 14.12 17.08 10.86
C ARG A 163 13.54 18.13 11.80
N ARG A 164 12.56 17.78 12.64
CA ARG A 164 12.02 18.67 13.68
C ARG A 164 13.07 18.98 14.75
N ALA A 165 13.80 17.97 15.22
CA ALA A 165 14.87 18.11 16.22
C ALA A 165 16.01 19.02 15.71
N PHE A 166 16.51 18.80 14.49
CA PHE A 166 17.53 19.67 13.89
C PHE A 166 17.06 21.12 13.73
N ARG A 167 15.77 21.35 13.43
CA ARG A 167 15.20 22.70 13.40
C ARG A 167 15.13 23.32 14.79
N ARG A 168 14.80 22.54 15.83
CA ARG A 168 14.81 23.01 17.24
C ARG A 168 16.22 23.39 17.68
N ARG A 169 17.21 22.49 17.49
CA ARG A 169 18.62 22.75 17.82
C ARG A 169 19.15 24.01 17.15
N ARG A 170 18.86 24.23 15.86
CA ARG A 170 19.28 25.46 15.18
C ARG A 170 18.65 26.72 15.78
N ARG A 171 17.40 26.67 16.25
CA ARG A 171 16.77 27.82 16.91
C ARG A 171 17.35 28.09 18.29
N SER A 172 17.68 27.05 19.07
CA SER A 172 18.33 27.25 20.36
C SER A 172 19.77 27.75 20.25
N LYS A 173 20.44 27.50 19.11
CA LYS A 173 21.80 27.97 18.84
C LYS A 173 21.88 29.29 18.07
N LEU A 174 20.92 29.62 17.22
CA LEU A 174 20.93 30.83 16.39
C LEU A 174 19.89 31.85 16.87
N ARG A 175 20.38 32.93 17.50
CA ARG A 175 19.58 33.99 18.14
C ARG A 175 18.59 34.68 17.18
N HIS A 176 18.88 34.70 15.87
CA HIS A 176 18.03 35.34 14.85
C HIS A 176 16.89 34.45 14.31
N ARG A 177 16.85 33.14 14.64
CA ARG A 177 15.93 32.20 13.98
C ARG A 177 14.61 32.05 14.73
N LYS A 178 13.65 32.97 14.50
CA LYS A 178 12.29 32.90 15.06
C LYS A 178 11.52 31.63 14.62
N PRO A 179 10.62 31.09 15.48
CA PRO A 179 9.73 30.00 15.09
C PRO A 179 8.72 30.47 14.03
N ARG A 180 8.45 29.62 13.04
CA ARG A 180 7.43 29.84 12.00
C ARG A 180 6.34 28.79 12.16
N PHE A 181 5.32 29.08 12.96
CA PHE A 181 4.18 28.19 13.18
C PHE A 181 3.15 28.32 12.06
N ASP A 182 2.93 29.56 11.60
CA ASP A 182 1.91 29.90 10.59
C ASP A 182 2.24 29.34 9.20
N ASN A 183 3.52 29.11 8.89
CA ASN A 183 3.95 28.43 7.66
C ASN A 183 3.64 26.92 7.64
N ARG A 184 2.86 26.41 8.61
CA ARG A 184 2.48 24.99 8.71
C ARG A 184 0.97 24.85 8.59
N THR A 185 0.42 25.40 7.52
CA THR A 185 -0.98 25.16 7.15
C THR A 185 -1.18 23.70 6.77
N ARG A 186 -2.36 23.18 7.10
CA ARG A 186 -2.83 21.85 6.70
C ARG A 186 -4.13 22.06 5.96
N PRO A 187 -4.23 21.64 4.69
CA PRO A 187 -5.50 21.71 3.99
C PRO A 187 -6.51 20.76 4.63
N GLU A 188 -7.78 20.95 4.29
CA GLU A 188 -8.84 20.02 4.63
C GLU A 188 -8.51 18.62 4.08
N GLY A 189 -8.82 17.57 4.86
CA GLY A 189 -8.48 16.19 4.51
C GLY A 189 -7.00 15.82 4.62
N TRP A 190 -6.13 16.72 5.13
CA TRP A 190 -4.71 16.43 5.25
C TRP A 190 -4.43 15.29 6.22
N LEU A 191 -3.77 14.24 5.72
CA LEU A 191 -3.17 13.20 6.54
C LEU A 191 -1.67 13.47 6.75
N PRO A 192 -1.12 13.19 7.94
CA PRO A 192 0.31 13.11 8.15
C PRO A 192 0.97 12.21 7.09
N PRO A 193 2.18 12.55 6.58
CA PRO A 193 2.81 11.77 5.51
C PRO A 193 3.00 10.28 5.81
N SER A 194 3.14 9.92 7.09
CA SER A 194 3.20 8.51 7.51
C SER A 194 1.85 7.79 7.41
N LEU A 195 0.74 8.50 7.63
CA LEU A 195 -0.63 7.99 7.48
C LEU A 195 -1.03 7.91 6.01
N GLN A 196 -0.79 8.99 5.26
CA GLN A 196 -1.06 9.04 3.83
C GLN A 196 -0.33 7.91 3.08
N HIS A 197 0.93 7.64 3.43
CA HIS A 197 1.68 6.54 2.85
C HIS A 197 1.01 5.17 3.03
N ARG A 198 0.37 4.91 4.18
CA ARG A 198 -0.34 3.65 4.40
C ARG A 198 -1.53 3.53 3.45
N VAL A 199 -2.34 4.58 3.37
CA VAL A 199 -3.50 4.65 2.46
C VAL A 199 -3.07 4.46 1.01
N ASP A 200 -2.12 5.26 0.53
CA ASP A 200 -1.68 5.23 -0.87
C ASP A 200 -1.11 3.87 -1.26
N THR A 201 -0.33 3.24 -0.37
CA THR A 201 0.31 1.96 -0.68
C THR A 201 -0.70 0.83 -0.68
N THR A 202 -1.64 0.81 0.26
CA THR A 202 -2.74 -0.16 0.27
C THR A 202 -3.61 0.00 -0.97
N MET A 203 -4.02 1.22 -1.32
CA MET A 203 -4.82 1.50 -2.52
C MET A 203 -4.10 1.11 -3.81
N ALA A 204 -2.79 1.34 -3.90
CA ALA A 204 -2.00 0.89 -5.05
C ALA A 204 -2.02 -0.65 -5.20
N TRP A 205 -2.06 -1.39 -4.09
CA TRP A 205 -2.19 -2.85 -4.11
C TRP A 205 -3.60 -3.32 -4.43
N VAL A 206 -4.62 -2.69 -3.85
CA VAL A 206 -6.03 -2.96 -4.18
C VAL A 206 -6.24 -2.81 -5.69
N ASN A 207 -5.83 -1.67 -6.27
CA ASN A 207 -5.97 -1.42 -7.70
C ASN A 207 -5.16 -2.41 -8.55
N ARG A 208 -3.96 -2.80 -8.08
CA ARG A 208 -3.16 -3.81 -8.76
C ARG A 208 -3.86 -5.16 -8.79
N LEU A 209 -4.41 -5.63 -7.68
CA LEU A 209 -5.07 -6.93 -7.59
C LEU A 209 -6.40 -6.96 -8.36
N ARG A 210 -7.16 -5.87 -8.36
CA ARG A 210 -8.38 -5.72 -9.19
C ARG A 210 -8.13 -5.86 -10.68
N LEU A 211 -6.93 -5.51 -11.15
CA LEU A 211 -6.53 -5.67 -12.55
C LEU A 211 -6.02 -7.09 -12.87
N LEU A 212 -5.77 -7.92 -11.86
CA LEU A 212 -5.14 -9.23 -12.01
C LEU A 212 -6.05 -10.40 -11.64
N ALA A 213 -7.14 -10.14 -10.91
CA ALA A 213 -8.13 -11.13 -10.51
C ALA A 213 -9.56 -10.55 -10.64
N PRO A 214 -10.58 -11.41 -10.83
CA PRO A 214 -11.98 -11.02 -10.92
C PRO A 214 -12.56 -10.64 -9.54
N VAL A 215 -12.08 -9.52 -8.99
CA VAL A 215 -12.50 -9.03 -7.67
C VAL A 215 -13.86 -8.35 -7.77
N VAL A 216 -14.86 -8.89 -7.07
CA VAL A 216 -16.24 -8.38 -7.05
C VAL A 216 -16.56 -7.63 -5.76
N ALA A 217 -15.90 -7.99 -4.66
CA ALA A 217 -16.12 -7.36 -3.36
C ALA A 217 -14.80 -7.10 -2.63
N ILE A 218 -14.81 -6.08 -1.76
CA ILE A 218 -13.71 -5.75 -0.86
C ILE A 218 -14.26 -5.75 0.56
N SER A 219 -13.58 -6.45 1.47
CA SER A 219 -13.85 -6.39 2.91
C SER A 219 -12.64 -5.84 3.61
N GLN A 220 -12.87 -4.99 4.60
CA GLN A 220 -11.84 -4.37 5.40
C GLN A 220 -12.18 -4.55 6.86
N GLU A 221 -11.20 -4.95 7.66
CA GLU A 221 -11.32 -4.85 9.10
C GLU A 221 -11.22 -3.38 9.54
N LEU A 222 -12.22 -2.92 10.28
CA LEU A 222 -12.24 -1.60 10.90
C LEU A 222 -12.05 -1.76 12.40
N VAL A 223 -10.83 -1.50 12.85
CA VAL A 223 -10.49 -1.48 14.27
C VAL A 223 -10.96 -0.16 14.88
N ARG A 224 -12.22 -0.10 15.30
CA ARG A 224 -12.81 1.04 16.04
C ARG A 224 -13.15 0.56 17.45
N PHE A 225 -12.21 0.73 18.38
CA PHE A 225 -12.47 0.51 19.80
C PHE A 225 -12.62 1.87 20.50
N ASP A 226 -13.77 2.06 21.13
CA ASP A 226 -13.98 3.16 22.06
C ASP A 226 -13.92 2.59 23.47
N LEU A 227 -12.74 2.68 24.10
CA LEU A 227 -12.50 2.06 25.39
C LEU A 227 -13.39 2.66 26.49
N GLN A 228 -13.68 3.96 26.42
CA GLN A 228 -14.54 4.62 27.41
C GLN A 228 -15.99 4.19 27.24
N LYS A 229 -16.48 4.07 25.99
CA LYS A 229 -17.84 3.59 25.72
C LYS A 229 -18.05 2.11 26.04
N MET A 230 -16.98 1.31 26.05
CA MET A 230 -17.03 -0.07 26.53
C MET A 230 -17.19 -0.18 28.05
N GLU A 231 -16.59 0.74 28.81
CA GLU A 231 -16.72 0.81 30.27
C GLU A 231 -18.04 1.48 30.69
N ASN A 232 -18.42 2.56 30.01
CA ASN A 232 -19.68 3.27 30.21
C ASN A 232 -20.41 3.46 28.86
N PRO A 233 -21.38 2.59 28.51
CA PRO A 233 -22.12 2.68 27.24
C PRO A 233 -22.90 3.97 27.03
N GLU A 234 -23.30 4.63 28.12
CA GLU A 234 -24.08 5.88 28.11
C GLU A 234 -23.20 7.13 28.04
N ILE A 235 -21.87 6.99 27.96
CA ILE A 235 -20.95 8.14 27.93
C ILE A 235 -21.24 9.05 26.74
N GLU A 236 -21.45 10.33 27.01
CA GLU A 236 -21.77 11.32 25.97
C GLU A 236 -21.06 12.67 26.16
N GLY A 237 -20.76 13.32 25.03
CA GLY A 237 -20.33 14.72 24.96
C GLY A 237 -19.15 15.08 25.87
N ARG A 238 -19.44 15.77 26.98
CA ARG A 238 -18.44 16.32 27.91
C ARG A 238 -17.78 15.23 28.76
N GLU A 239 -18.46 14.13 28.99
CA GLU A 239 -17.97 13.04 29.86
C GLU A 239 -16.73 12.36 29.27
N TYR A 240 -16.61 12.31 27.94
CA TYR A 240 -15.38 11.87 27.25
C TYR A 240 -14.14 12.69 27.64
N GLN A 241 -14.34 13.97 27.99
CA GLN A 241 -13.27 14.87 28.39
C GLN A 241 -13.02 14.82 29.90
N GLN A 242 -14.01 14.34 30.67
CA GLN A 242 -14.02 14.30 32.13
C GLN A 242 -13.83 12.87 32.64
N GLY A 243 -12.73 12.23 32.26
CA GLY A 243 -12.37 10.91 32.80
C GLY A 243 -12.07 10.97 34.31
N THR A 244 -11.78 9.81 34.91
CA THR A 244 -11.58 9.66 36.37
C THR A 244 -10.58 10.65 36.98
N LEU A 245 -9.55 11.05 36.22
CA LEU A 245 -8.50 11.98 36.66
C LEU A 245 -8.76 13.43 36.20
N PHE A 246 -9.97 13.75 35.76
CA PHE A 246 -10.31 15.11 35.36
C PHE A 246 -10.26 16.05 36.55
N GLY A 247 -9.52 17.14 36.41
CA GLY A 247 -9.26 18.08 37.51
C GLY A 247 -8.05 17.71 38.37
N THR A 248 -7.44 16.53 38.18
CA THR A 248 -6.21 16.15 38.87
C THR A 248 -4.98 16.59 38.06
N GLU A 249 -4.03 17.26 38.71
CA GLU A 249 -2.74 17.51 38.08
C GLU A 249 -1.94 16.21 37.94
N ILE A 250 -1.20 16.05 36.84
CA ILE A 250 -0.33 14.89 36.61
C ILE A 250 0.64 14.68 37.80
N ARG A 251 1.12 15.78 38.39
CA ARG A 251 2.02 15.75 39.54
C ARG A 251 1.35 15.15 40.78
N GLU A 252 0.17 15.63 41.14
CA GLU A 252 -0.59 15.12 42.29
C GLU A 252 -0.94 13.65 42.11
N TYR A 253 -1.42 13.26 40.92
CA TYR A 253 -1.68 11.85 40.60
C TYR A 253 -0.44 10.97 40.80
N LEU A 254 0.74 11.40 40.32
CA LEU A 254 1.97 10.64 40.49
C LEU A 254 2.42 10.59 41.96
N LEU A 255 2.30 11.70 42.69
CA LEU A 255 2.63 11.73 44.12
C LEU A 255 1.73 10.78 44.91
N GLU A 256 0.43 10.77 44.65
CA GLU A 256 -0.51 9.87 45.31
C GLU A 256 -0.26 8.41 44.92
N LYS A 257 -0.03 8.14 43.63
CA LYS A 257 0.28 6.79 43.11
C LYS A 257 1.51 6.17 43.77
N TRP A 258 2.54 6.97 44.06
CA TRP A 258 3.80 6.49 44.65
C TRP A 258 3.91 6.78 46.15
N GLY A 259 2.82 7.14 46.83
CA GLY A 259 2.83 7.42 48.27
C GLY A 259 3.83 8.52 48.65
N ARG A 260 3.97 9.54 47.80
CA ARG A 260 4.94 10.65 47.89
C ARG A 260 6.40 10.19 48.00
N SER A 261 6.69 8.98 47.54
CA SER A 261 8.03 8.41 47.48
C SER A 261 8.55 8.40 46.03
N CYS A 262 9.87 8.36 45.84
CA CYS A 262 10.43 8.16 44.51
C CYS A 262 10.02 6.79 43.96
N ALA A 263 9.75 6.75 42.66
CA ALA A 263 9.40 5.55 41.90
C ALA A 263 10.58 4.59 41.70
#